data_AF-B9DQ94-F1
#
_entry.id   AF-B9DQ94-F1
#
_cell.length_a   1.000
_cell.length_b   1.000
_cell.length_c   1.000
_cell.angle_alpha   90.00
_cell.angle_beta   90.00
_cell.angle_gamma   90.00
#
_symmetry.space_group_name_H-M   'P 1'
#
loop_
_entity.id
_entity.type
_entity.pdbx_description
1 polymer ?
#
loop_
_entity_poly.entity_id
_entity_poly.type
_entity_poly.pdbx_seq_one_letter_code
_entity_poly.pdbx_strand_id
1 'polypeptide(L)'
;MIHFDMEMLMEEYKKTKMDINKIAEFHSKFEKIHPFHDGNGRIGRFIILKQCLDNDIELIVVNSEYEKEYKEALYIDQTGYGIDALVNIFGKFQRIFDKEVEIYWDNKETN
;
A
#
# COMPACT_ATOMS: atom_id res chain seq x y z
N MET A 1 -20.56 -6.44 11.83
CA MET A 1 -20.27 -5.43 10.79
C MET A 1 -18.84 -5.63 10.30
N ILE A 2 -17.81 -5.29 11.08
CA ILE A 2 -16.38 -5.52 10.74
C ILE A 2 -16.08 -6.89 10.11
N HIS A 3 -16.52 -7.99 10.74
CA HIS A 3 -16.27 -9.34 10.21
C HIS A 3 -16.81 -9.53 8.79
N PHE A 4 -18.05 -9.08 8.55
CA PHE A 4 -18.71 -9.17 7.26
C PHE A 4 -18.02 -8.29 6.21
N ASP A 5 -17.62 -7.08 6.59
CA ASP A 5 -16.90 -6.16 5.70
C ASP A 5 -15.53 -6.72 5.30
N MET A 6 -14.83 -7.36 6.26
CA MET A 6 -13.58 -8.07 5.98
C MET A 6 -13.79 -9.29 5.08
N GLU A 7 -14.83 -10.09 5.30
CA GLU A 7 -15.15 -11.23 4.43
C GLU A 7 -15.41 -10.77 2.99
N MET A 8 -16.18 -9.70 2.82
CA MET A 8 -16.42 -9.10 1.50
C MET A 8 -15.13 -8.61 0.83
N LEU A 9 -14.29 -7.88 1.57
CA LEU A 9 -13.01 -7.39 1.07
C LEU A 9 -12.09 -8.54 0.63
N MET A 10 -12.04 -9.63 1.41
CA MET A 10 -11.23 -10.80 1.09
C MET A 10 -11.78 -11.59 -0.11
N GLU A 11 -13.09 -11.69 -0.26
CA GLU A 11 -13.71 -12.33 -1.43
C GLU A 11 -13.49 -11.53 -2.73
N GLU A 12 -13.50 -10.20 -2.65
CA GLU A 12 -13.11 -9.33 -3.77
C GLU A 12 -11.64 -9.55 -4.14
N TYR A 13 -10.74 -9.55 -3.14
CA TYR A 13 -9.31 -9.76 -3.35
C TYR A 13 -9.00 -11.08 -4.07
N LYS A 14 -9.60 -12.21 -3.63
CA LYS A 14 -9.37 -13.54 -4.23
C LYS A 14 -9.73 -13.63 -5.71
N LYS A 15 -10.62 -12.76 -6.20
CA LYS A 15 -11.15 -12.78 -7.58
C LYS A 15 -10.51 -11.72 -8.46
N THR A 16 -9.70 -10.85 -7.87
CA THR A 16 -9.15 -9.67 -8.52
C THR A 16 -7.71 -9.93 -8.93
N LYS A 17 -7.38 -9.68 -10.20
CA LYS A 17 -5.99 -9.56 -10.62
C LYS A 17 -5.45 -8.25 -10.04
N MET A 18 -4.43 -8.32 -9.21
CA MET A 18 -3.90 -7.13 -8.55
C MET A 18 -3.04 -6.31 -9.51
N ASP A 19 -3.20 -4.99 -9.42
CA ASP A 19 -2.31 -3.95 -9.91
C ASP A 19 -2.18 -2.87 -8.81
N ILE A 20 -1.42 -1.81 -9.07
CA ILE A 20 -1.23 -0.73 -8.10
C ILE A 20 -2.54 -0.05 -7.67
N ASN A 21 -3.53 0.07 -8.57
CA ASN A 21 -4.84 0.65 -8.25
C ASN A 21 -5.61 -0.28 -7.31
N LYS A 22 -5.63 -1.59 -7.58
CA LYS A 22 -6.30 -2.57 -6.73
C LYS A 22 -5.65 -2.74 -5.37
N ILE A 23 -4.33 -2.61 -5.29
CA ILE A 23 -3.62 -2.56 -4.00
C ILE A 23 -4.03 -1.30 -3.22
N ALA A 24 -4.08 -0.13 -3.85
CA ALA A 24 -4.52 1.11 -3.21
C ALA A 24 -5.98 1.02 -2.72
N GLU A 25 -6.89 0.54 -3.57
CA GLU A 25 -8.31 0.34 -3.21
C GLU A 25 -8.45 -0.63 -2.03
N PHE A 26 -7.76 -1.76 -2.07
CA PHE A 26 -7.78 -2.74 -0.98
C PHE A 26 -7.29 -2.11 0.32
N HIS A 27 -6.15 -1.42 0.27
CA HIS A 27 -5.53 -0.82 1.45
C HIS A 27 -6.43 0.25 2.08
N SER A 28 -7.03 1.12 1.27
CA SER A 28 -7.98 2.13 1.76
C SER A 28 -9.21 1.49 2.42
N LYS A 29 -9.79 0.46 1.79
CA LYS A 29 -10.92 -0.30 2.36
C LYS A 29 -10.52 -0.96 3.68
N PHE A 30 -9.36 -1.60 3.76
CA PHE A 30 -8.86 -2.23 4.98
C PHE A 30 -8.69 -1.22 6.12
N GLU A 31 -8.02 -0.08 5.87
CA GLU A 31 -7.84 0.97 6.87
C GLU A 31 -9.18 1.56 7.35
N LYS A 32 -10.17 1.67 6.45
CA LYS A 32 -11.52 2.13 6.76
C LYS A 32 -12.32 1.14 7.59
N ILE A 33 -12.19 -0.16 7.33
CA ILE A 33 -12.82 -1.22 8.13
C ILE A 33 -12.22 -1.26 9.54
N HIS A 34 -10.92 -1.00 9.64
CA HIS A 34 -10.17 -0.90 10.90
C HIS A 34 -10.40 -2.11 11.84
N PRO A 35 -10.09 -3.35 11.39
CA PRO A 35 -10.59 -4.57 12.02
C PRO A 35 -9.94 -4.91 13.38
N PHE A 36 -8.78 -4.32 13.70
CA PHE A 36 -8.06 -4.60 14.94
C PHE A 36 -8.14 -3.44 15.93
N HIS A 37 -7.92 -3.72 17.22
CA HIS A 37 -7.90 -2.70 18.27
C HIS A 37 -6.73 -1.70 18.12
N ASP A 38 -5.56 -2.19 17.69
CA ASP A 38 -4.38 -1.39 17.34
C ASP A 38 -3.61 -2.12 16.23
N GLY A 39 -2.75 -1.39 15.52
CA GLY A 39 -1.83 -1.95 14.56
C GLY A 39 -2.37 -2.02 13.12
N ASN A 40 -3.58 -1.53 12.86
CA ASN A 40 -4.17 -1.52 11.51
C ASN A 40 -3.22 -0.93 10.48
N GLY A 41 -2.69 0.27 10.71
CA GLY A 41 -1.69 0.89 9.81
C GLY A 41 -0.45 0.03 9.54
N ARG A 42 0.04 -0.72 10.54
CA ARG A 42 1.21 -1.61 10.37
C ARG A 42 0.81 -2.83 9.53
N ILE A 43 -0.31 -3.45 9.85
CA ILE A 43 -0.83 -4.63 9.15
C ILE A 43 -1.20 -4.28 7.70
N GLY A 44 -1.85 -3.14 7.45
CA GLY A 44 -2.19 -2.66 6.11
C GLY A 44 -0.96 -2.51 5.23
N ARG A 45 0.13 -1.94 5.75
CA ARG A 45 1.42 -1.85 5.05
C ARG A 45 2.06 -3.21 4.78
N PHE A 46 1.97 -4.15 5.71
CA PHE A 46 2.43 -5.53 5.46
C PHE A 46 1.59 -6.22 4.39
N ILE A 47 0.28 -5.95 4.34
CA ILE A 47 -0.59 -6.48 3.30
C ILE A 47 -0.21 -5.89 1.94
N ILE A 48 0.05 -4.59 1.83
CA ILE A 48 0.56 -3.97 0.60
C ILE A 48 1.80 -4.71 0.10
N LEU A 49 2.81 -4.91 0.96
CA LEU A 49 4.04 -5.62 0.60
C LEU A 49 3.76 -7.05 0.13
N LYS A 50 2.90 -7.78 0.85
CA LYS A 50 2.50 -9.13 0.46
C LYS A 50 1.83 -9.15 -0.92
N GLN A 51 0.91 -8.22 -1.18
CA GLN A 51 0.20 -8.15 -2.46
C GLN A 51 1.14 -7.83 -3.61
N CYS A 52 2.16 -6.98 -3.39
CA CYS A 52 3.18 -6.71 -4.38
C CYS A 52 3.95 -7.99 -4.75
N LEU A 53 4.45 -8.71 -3.74
CA LEU A 53 5.21 -9.95 -3.91
C LEU A 53 4.39 -11.07 -4.57
N ASP A 54 3.15 -11.27 -4.14
CA ASP A 54 2.28 -12.32 -4.68
C ASP A 54 1.92 -12.10 -6.16
N ASN A 55 2.04 -10.87 -6.66
CA ASN A 55 1.57 -10.46 -8.00
C ASN A 55 2.67 -9.91 -8.92
N ASP A 56 3.95 -10.05 -8.53
CA ASP A 56 5.10 -9.55 -9.31
C ASP A 56 4.99 -8.04 -9.64
N ILE A 57 4.58 -7.26 -8.63
CA ILE A 57 4.50 -5.80 -8.71
C ILE A 57 5.69 -5.22 -7.93
N GLU A 58 6.30 -4.17 -8.47
CA GLU A 58 7.37 -3.42 -7.82
C GLU A 58 6.97 -3.00 -6.39
N LEU A 59 7.90 -3.14 -5.44
CA LEU A 59 7.58 -3.03 -4.02
C LEU A 59 7.16 -1.62 -3.63
N ILE A 60 6.04 -1.54 -2.92
CA ILE A 60 5.58 -0.30 -2.29
C ILE A 60 6.02 -0.31 -0.83
N VAL A 61 7.13 0.36 -0.54
CA VAL A 61 7.66 0.53 0.83
C VAL A 61 7.29 1.92 1.34
N VAL A 62 6.30 1.99 2.24
CA VAL A 62 5.92 3.27 2.85
C VAL A 62 7.02 3.75 3.78
N ASN A 63 7.67 4.85 3.41
CA ASN A 63 8.76 5.46 4.15
C ASN A 63 8.21 6.52 5.14
N SER A 64 8.73 6.54 6.38
CA SER A 64 8.35 7.48 7.44
C SER A 64 8.58 8.94 7.08
N GLU A 65 9.56 9.24 6.21
CA GLU A 65 9.81 10.60 5.71
C GLU A 65 8.57 11.20 5.02
N TYR A 66 7.74 10.36 4.41
CA TYR A 66 6.55 10.76 3.66
C TYR A 66 5.25 10.40 4.39
N GLU A 67 5.31 10.18 5.72
CA GLU A 67 4.14 9.80 6.52
C GLU A 67 2.98 10.78 6.37
N LYS A 68 3.29 12.08 6.31
CA LYS A 68 2.28 13.14 6.13
C LYS A 68 1.57 13.02 4.78
N GLU A 69 2.33 12.94 3.69
CA GLU A 69 1.78 12.82 2.33
C GLU A 69 0.94 11.55 2.17
N TYR A 70 1.41 10.44 2.73
CA TYR A 70 0.68 9.17 2.73
C TYR A 70 -0.66 9.27 3.49
N LYS A 71 -0.67 9.89 4.67
CA LYS A 71 -1.91 10.10 5.45
C LYS A 71 -2.87 11.05 4.74
N GLU A 72 -2.36 12.10 4.10
CA GLU A 72 -3.16 13.03 3.30
C GLU A 72 -3.79 12.33 2.08
N ALA A 73 -3.03 11.51 1.36
CA ALA A 73 -3.53 10.73 0.24
C ALA A 73 -4.65 9.74 0.67
N LEU A 74 -4.46 9.05 1.81
CA LEU A 74 -5.48 8.16 2.37
C LEU A 74 -6.75 8.93 2.78
N TYR A 75 -6.60 10.11 3.36
CA TYR A 75 -7.72 10.97 3.74
C TYR A 75 -8.51 11.49 2.53
N ILE A 76 -7.82 11.89 1.45
CA ILE A 76 -8.44 12.35 0.20
C ILE A 76 -9.34 11.26 -0.39
N ASP A 77 -8.84 10.01 -0.45
CA ASP A 77 -9.64 8.88 -0.94
C ASP A 77 -10.86 8.62 -0.05
N GLN A 78 -10.67 8.60 1.27
CA GLN A 78 -11.76 8.33 2.23
C GLN A 78 -12.84 9.42 2.27
N THR A 79 -12.50 10.65 1.85
CA THR A 79 -13.44 11.79 1.75
C THR A 79 -14.13 11.90 0.39
N GLY A 80 -13.87 10.97 -0.53
CA GLY A 80 -14.60 10.84 -1.79
C GLY A 80 -13.99 11.60 -2.96
N TYR A 81 -12.75 12.10 -2.83
CA TYR A 81 -12.03 12.77 -3.91
C TYR A 81 -11.23 11.79 -4.81
N GLY A 82 -11.33 10.49 -4.55
CA GLY A 82 -10.83 9.43 -5.43
C GLY A 82 -9.47 8.86 -5.05
N ILE A 83 -9.17 7.69 -5.62
CA ILE A 83 -8.03 6.85 -5.26
C ILE A 83 -6.69 7.35 -5.81
N ASP A 84 -6.72 8.27 -6.78
CA ASP A 84 -5.56 8.74 -7.53
C ASP A 84 -4.45 9.29 -6.63
N ALA A 85 -4.80 9.98 -5.54
CA ALA A 85 -3.81 10.48 -4.59
C ALA A 85 -3.01 9.35 -3.94
N LEU A 86 -3.68 8.25 -3.59
CA LEU A 86 -3.05 7.07 -2.98
C LEU A 86 -2.21 6.29 -3.99
N VAL A 87 -2.69 6.18 -5.23
CA VAL A 87 -1.93 5.55 -6.33
C VAL A 87 -0.66 6.35 -6.65
N ASN A 88 -0.76 7.68 -6.69
CA ASN A 88 0.37 8.56 -6.98
C ASN A 88 1.47 8.47 -5.91
N ILE A 89 1.09 8.42 -4.62
CA ILE A 89 2.09 8.28 -3.54
C ILE A 89 2.71 6.87 -3.53
N PHE A 90 1.95 5.82 -3.87
CA PHE A 90 2.51 4.48 -4.03
C PHE A 90 3.53 4.41 -5.17
N GLY A 91 3.24 5.02 -6.32
CA GLY A 91 4.21 5.15 -7.41
C GLY A 91 5.45 5.96 -7.02
N LYS A 92 5.32 6.93 -6.10
CA LYS A 92 6.47 7.65 -5.53
C LYS A 92 7.34 6.73 -4.67
N PHE A 93 6.72 5.87 -3.85
CA PHE A 93 7.45 4.91 -3.01
C PHE A 93 8.21 3.86 -3.81
N GLN A 94 7.60 3.34 -4.87
CA GLN A 94 8.24 2.49 -5.86
C GLN A 94 9.55 3.12 -6.38
N ARG A 95 9.45 4.32 -6.97
CA ARG A 95 10.63 5.08 -7.46
C ARG A 95 11.69 5.39 -6.40
N ILE A 96 11.30 5.54 -5.13
CA ILE A 96 12.26 5.77 -4.05
C ILE A 96 12.98 4.47 -3.72
N PHE A 97 12.24 3.38 -3.56
CA PHE A 97 12.78 2.07 -3.24
C PHE A 97 13.75 1.59 -4.33
N ASP A 98 13.37 1.71 -5.60
CA ASP A 98 14.24 1.34 -6.73
C ASP A 98 15.59 2.08 -6.69
N LYS A 99 15.57 3.39 -6.42
CA LYS A 99 16.80 4.19 -6.27
C LYS A 99 17.63 3.76 -5.07
N GLU A 100 17.00 3.47 -3.93
CA GLU A 100 17.71 2.99 -2.74
C GLU A 100 18.40 1.64 -3.00
N VAL A 101 17.73 0.76 -3.75
CA VAL A 101 18.27 -0.53 -4.16
C VAL A 101 19.44 -0.35 -5.13
N GLU A 102 19.30 0.49 -6.16
CA GLU A 102 20.40 0.83 -7.10
C GLU A 102 21.64 1.31 -6.34
N ILE A 103 21.47 2.32 -5.46
CA ILE A 103 22.57 2.87 -4.64
C ILE A 103 23.20 1.78 -3.78
N TYR A 104 22.41 0.89 -3.18
CA TYR A 104 22.93 -0.20 -2.36
C TYR A 104 23.82 -1.15 -3.16
N TRP A 105 23.43 -1.51 -4.38
CA TRP A 105 24.21 -2.39 -5.25
C TRP A 105 25.48 -1.71 -5.77
N ASP A 106 25.41 -0.44 -6.20
CA ASP A 106 26.59 0.32 -6.63
C ASP A 106 27.67 0.41 -5.52
N ASN A 107 27.23 0.61 -4.28
CA ASN A 107 28.11 0.66 -3.11
C ASN A 107 28.69 -0.72 -2.73
N LYS A 108 28.06 -1.82 -3.17
CA LYS A 108 28.55 -3.18 -2.97
C LYS A 108 29.59 -3.59 -4.01
N GLU A 109 29.49 -3.10 -5.23
CA GLU A 109 30.47 -3.39 -6.30
C GLU A 109 31.76 -2.57 -6.16
N THR A 110 31.73 -1.49 -5.38
CA THR A 110 32.88 -0.59 -5.14
C THR A 110 33.67 -0.90 -3.86
N ASN A 111 33.26 -1.91 -3.07
CA ASN A 111 33.94 -2.41 -1.86
C ASN A 111 34.41 -3.86 -2.03
#